data_AF-A0A2H4VQ06-F1
#
_entry.id   AF-A0A2H4VQ06-F1
#
_cell.length_a   1.000
_cell.length_b   1.000
_cell.length_c   1.000
_cell.angle_alpha   90.00
_cell.angle_beta   90.00
_cell.angle_gamma   90.00
#
_symmetry.space_group_name_H-M   'P 1'
#
loop_
_entity.id
_entity.type
_entity.pdbx_description
1 polymer ?
#
loop_
_entity_poly.entity_id
_entity_poly.type
_entity_poly.pdbx_seq_one_letter_code
_entity_poly.pdbx_strand_id
1 'polypeptide(L)'
;MNELPAEQTWLVLVELLTDLRKKEMEIPKEITKNIQMAKTTINFYKVDPTDPQRQVEVKRINEFLTSIQDALMGLAEELGSEYADKWMDKLLRASRGEEVYPQKKTESKFVVGAPSGFSMVRMNFKAPLSEDRVQEIAEYENVIIEFEEDALLVVYGDKENIKKSLQELSSFFKEQINDME
;
A
#
# COMPACT_ATOMS: atom_id res chain seq x y z
N MET A 1 -8.73 -2.34 17.99
CA MET A 1 -8.16 -3.69 17.83
C MET A 1 -6.67 -3.56 17.99
N ASN A 2 -6.04 -4.30 18.90
CA ASN A 2 -4.58 -4.31 18.98
C ASN A 2 -4.04 -4.89 17.66
N GLU A 3 -3.12 -4.15 17.04
CA GLU A 3 -2.52 -4.57 15.77
C GLU A 3 -1.65 -5.81 15.99
N LEU A 4 -1.67 -6.73 15.03
CA LEU A 4 -0.84 -7.92 15.12
C LEU A 4 0.62 -7.51 14.88
N PRO A 5 1.59 -7.98 15.69
CA PRO A 5 3.00 -7.75 15.44
C PRO A 5 3.42 -8.09 14.01
N ALA A 6 2.85 -9.17 13.45
CA ALA A 6 3.07 -9.58 12.07
C ALA A 6 2.71 -8.51 11.01
N GLU A 7 1.73 -7.65 11.29
CA GLU A 7 1.30 -6.59 10.38
C GLU A 7 2.26 -5.39 10.40
N GLN A 8 2.80 -5.04 11.57
CA GLN A 8 3.87 -4.05 11.68
C GLN A 8 5.17 -4.59 11.07
N THR A 9 5.54 -5.86 11.31
CA THR A 9 6.70 -6.50 10.65
C THR A 9 6.56 -6.46 9.14
N TRP A 10 5.39 -6.81 8.61
CA TRP A 10 5.11 -6.71 7.18
C TRP A 10 5.32 -5.29 6.65
N LEU A 11 4.84 -4.27 7.37
CA LEU A 11 4.98 -2.87 6.95
C LEU A 11 6.45 -2.43 6.93
N VAL A 12 7.23 -2.80 7.95
CA VAL A 12 8.69 -2.54 7.96
C VAL A 12 9.38 -3.18 6.75
N LEU A 13 9.02 -4.42 6.39
CA LEU A 13 9.57 -5.11 5.22
C LEU A 13 9.18 -4.46 3.90
N VAL A 14 7.97 -3.89 3.79
CA VAL A 14 7.54 -3.10 2.62
C VAL A 14 8.35 -1.81 2.49
N GLU A 15 8.61 -1.12 3.60
CA GLU A 15 9.46 0.06 3.62
C GLU A 15 10.91 -0.28 3.24
N LEU A 16 11.46 -1.39 3.75
CA LEU A 16 12.79 -1.86 3.36
C LEU A 16 12.87 -2.22 1.87
N LEU A 17 11.90 -2.96 1.34
CA LEU A 17 11.79 -3.25 -0.09
C LEU A 17 11.81 -1.95 -0.91
N THR A 18 11.04 -0.96 -0.47
CA THR A 18 10.91 0.33 -1.16
C THR A 18 12.23 1.10 -1.15
N ASP A 19 12.94 1.13 -0.03
CA ASP A 19 14.24 1.80 0.09
C ASP A 19 15.33 1.10 -0.74
N LEU A 20 15.38 -0.24 -0.71
CA LEU A 20 16.31 -1.01 -1.54
C LEU A 20 16.09 -0.78 -3.04
N ARG A 21 14.83 -0.66 -3.48
CA ARG A 21 14.51 -0.31 -4.88
C ARG A 21 14.97 1.11 -5.24
N LYS A 22 14.85 2.08 -4.34
CA LYS A 22 15.36 3.45 -4.56
C LYS A 22 16.89 3.47 -4.67
N LYS A 23 17.57 2.50 -4.05
CA LYS A 23 19.01 2.29 -4.14
C LYS A 23 19.42 1.38 -5.30
N GLU A 24 18.49 1.10 -6.22
CA GLU A 24 18.72 0.32 -7.45
C GLU A 24 19.18 -1.13 -7.20
N MET A 25 18.88 -1.70 -6.03
CA MET A 25 19.15 -3.10 -5.74
C MET A 25 18.23 -4.03 -6.54
N GLU A 26 18.79 -5.09 -7.12
CA GLU A 26 18.01 -6.11 -7.81
C GLU A 26 17.26 -7.00 -6.82
N ILE A 27 15.93 -6.86 -6.79
CA ILE A 27 15.08 -7.66 -5.90
C ILE A 27 14.52 -8.88 -6.63
N PRO A 28 14.68 -10.11 -6.10
CA PRO A 28 14.05 -11.29 -6.67
C PRO A 28 12.52 -11.15 -6.73
N LYS A 29 11.92 -11.48 -7.88
CA LYS A 29 10.48 -11.32 -8.12
C LYS A 29 9.61 -12.05 -7.08
N GLU A 30 10.07 -13.19 -6.59
CA GLU A 30 9.34 -13.99 -5.59
C GLU A 30 9.13 -13.23 -4.28
N ILE A 31 10.05 -12.33 -3.90
CA ILE A 31 9.92 -11.53 -2.67
C ILE A 31 8.74 -10.57 -2.74
N THR A 32 8.52 -9.95 -3.91
CA THR A 32 7.36 -9.07 -4.12
C THR A 32 6.05 -9.85 -4.01
N LYS A 33 6.01 -11.06 -4.56
CA LYS A 33 4.86 -11.96 -4.45
C LYS A 33 4.63 -12.43 -3.01
N ASN A 34 5.69 -12.77 -2.28
CA ASN A 34 5.61 -13.17 -0.88
C ASN A 34 5.09 -12.02 0.00
N ILE A 35 5.51 -10.77 -0.25
CA ILE A 35 4.96 -9.59 0.44
C ILE A 35 3.45 -9.47 0.24
N GLN A 36 2.96 -9.63 -1.00
CA GLN A 36 1.53 -9.58 -1.29
C GLN A 36 0.77 -10.74 -0.63
N MET A 37 1.34 -11.94 -0.68
CA MET A 37 0.73 -13.12 -0.09
C MET A 37 0.66 -13.02 1.44
N ALA A 38 1.73 -12.54 2.09
CA ALA A 38 1.75 -12.24 3.51
C ALA A 38 0.62 -11.29 3.90
N LYS A 39 0.43 -10.17 3.19
CA LYS A 39 -0.66 -9.22 3.50
C LYS A 39 -2.03 -9.86 3.36
N THR A 40 -2.24 -10.65 2.31
CA THR A 40 -3.50 -11.34 2.06
C THR A 40 -3.80 -12.34 3.19
N THR A 41 -2.82 -13.14 3.58
CA THR A 41 -2.96 -14.12 4.66
C THR A 41 -3.14 -13.44 6.03
N ILE A 42 -2.43 -12.35 6.31
CA ILE A 42 -2.64 -11.53 7.53
C ILE A 42 -4.07 -11.00 7.58
N ASN A 43 -4.55 -10.40 6.48
CA ASN A 43 -5.91 -9.87 6.41
C ASN A 43 -6.95 -10.98 6.58
N PHE A 44 -6.73 -12.16 5.98
CA PHE A 44 -7.57 -13.33 6.16
C PHE A 44 -7.60 -13.76 7.64
N TYR A 45 -6.45 -13.88 8.30
CA TYR A 45 -6.39 -14.23 9.72
C TYR A 45 -7.12 -13.21 10.61
N LYS A 46 -6.97 -11.90 10.33
CA LYS A 46 -7.58 -10.81 11.12
C LYS A 46 -9.10 -10.77 11.12
N VAL A 47 -9.78 -11.39 10.14
CA VAL A 47 -11.25 -11.41 10.10
C VAL A 47 -11.82 -12.13 11.33
N ASP A 48 -11.25 -13.28 11.69
CA ASP A 48 -11.60 -14.02 12.91
C ASP A 48 -10.40 -14.85 13.41
N PRO A 49 -9.57 -14.28 14.30
CA PRO A 49 -8.42 -14.98 14.86
C PRO A 49 -8.75 -16.24 15.68
N THR A 50 -10.02 -16.43 16.06
CA THR A 50 -10.47 -17.56 16.88
C THR A 50 -10.91 -18.77 16.04
N ASP A 51 -11.15 -18.59 14.75
CA ASP A 51 -11.49 -19.66 13.80
C ASP A 51 -10.30 -20.63 13.60
N PRO A 52 -10.45 -21.92 13.91
CA PRO A 52 -9.39 -22.92 13.71
C PRO A 52 -8.85 -22.98 12.28
N GLN A 53 -9.68 -22.73 11.26
CA GLN A 53 -9.26 -22.71 9.86
C GLN A 53 -8.37 -21.50 9.53
N ARG A 54 -8.45 -20.44 10.32
CA ARG A 54 -7.60 -19.25 10.17
C ARG A 54 -6.34 -19.37 11.01
N GLN A 55 -6.42 -20.02 12.17
CA GLN A 55 -5.24 -20.23 13.03
C GLN A 55 -4.13 -21.03 12.35
N VAL A 56 -4.46 -21.98 11.47
CA VAL A 56 -3.45 -22.74 10.70
C VAL A 56 -2.61 -21.84 9.79
N GLU A 57 -3.15 -20.69 9.36
CA GLU A 57 -2.45 -19.75 8.49
C GLU A 57 -1.36 -18.94 9.22
N VAL A 58 -1.33 -18.91 10.56
CA VAL A 58 -0.29 -18.22 11.33
C VAL A 58 1.11 -18.74 10.97
N LYS A 59 1.23 -20.06 10.77
CA LYS A 59 2.48 -20.67 10.31
C LYS A 59 2.91 -20.12 8.95
N ARG A 60 1.96 -20.01 8.02
CA ARG A 60 2.19 -19.53 6.67
C ARG A 60 2.54 -18.04 6.64
N ILE A 61 1.93 -17.23 7.51
CA ILE A 61 2.31 -15.82 7.72
C ILE A 61 3.80 -15.75 8.10
N ASN A 62 4.22 -16.53 9.09
CA ASN A 62 5.60 -16.54 9.55
C ASN A 62 6.57 -17.01 8.45
N GLU A 63 6.23 -18.06 7.69
CA GLU A 63 7.04 -18.53 6.56
C GLU A 63 7.26 -17.43 5.51
N PHE A 64 6.21 -16.68 5.14
CA PHE A 64 6.37 -15.56 4.22
C PHE A 64 7.23 -14.45 4.83
N LEU A 65 6.97 -14.03 6.06
CA LEU A 65 7.70 -12.95 6.71
C LEU A 65 9.19 -13.28 6.86
N THR A 66 9.54 -14.50 7.28
CA THR A 66 10.93 -14.97 7.36
C THR A 66 11.58 -14.98 5.99
N SER A 67 10.92 -15.54 4.96
CA SER A 67 11.48 -15.57 3.60
C SER A 67 11.75 -14.16 3.04
N ILE A 68 10.87 -13.20 3.32
CA ILE A 68 11.05 -11.81 2.90
C ILE A 68 12.19 -11.17 3.69
N GLN A 69 12.21 -11.34 5.02
CA GLN A 69 13.23 -10.78 5.89
C GLN A 69 14.62 -11.27 5.49
N ASP A 70 14.82 -12.58 5.34
CA ASP A 70 16.13 -13.17 5.00
C ASP A 70 16.67 -12.58 3.68
N ALA A 71 15.81 -12.49 2.67
CA ALA A 71 16.21 -11.95 1.36
C ALA A 71 16.52 -10.45 1.42
N LEU A 72 15.67 -9.65 2.05
CA LEU A 72 15.86 -8.20 2.09
C LEU A 72 17.00 -7.79 3.04
N MET A 73 17.20 -8.51 4.14
CA MET A 73 18.33 -8.27 5.04
C MET A 73 19.66 -8.65 4.41
N GLY A 74 19.73 -9.73 3.64
CA GLY A 74 20.94 -10.05 2.86
C GLY A 74 21.33 -8.93 1.90
N LEU A 75 20.35 -8.35 1.19
CA LEU A 75 20.59 -7.19 0.32
C LEU A 75 20.94 -5.92 1.11
N ALA A 76 20.39 -5.76 2.31
CA ALA A 76 20.73 -4.64 3.19
C ALA A 76 22.18 -4.74 3.69
N GLU A 77 22.65 -5.95 4.00
CA GLU A 77 24.04 -6.19 4.41
C GLU A 77 25.05 -5.84 3.30
N GLU A 78 24.69 -6.06 2.03
CA GLU A 78 25.51 -5.64 0.87
C GLU A 78 25.71 -4.11 0.81
N LEU A 79 24.76 -3.33 1.32
CA LEU A 79 24.85 -1.88 1.43
C LEU A 79 25.60 -1.40 2.68
N GLY A 80 25.89 -2.30 3.62
CA GLY A 80 26.69 -2.06 4.81
C GLY A 80 25.99 -2.42 6.13
N SER A 81 26.79 -2.83 7.12
CA SER A 81 26.30 -3.25 8.44
C SER A 81 25.42 -2.19 9.12
N GLU A 82 25.85 -0.92 9.12
CA GLU A 82 25.06 0.15 9.75
C GLU A 82 23.69 0.35 9.11
N TYR A 83 23.56 0.07 7.81
CA TYR A 83 22.30 0.13 7.11
C TYR A 83 21.41 -1.05 7.50
N ALA A 84 21.95 -2.28 7.49
CA ALA A 84 21.24 -3.47 7.96
C ALA A 84 20.79 -3.33 9.43
N ASP A 85 21.65 -2.85 10.33
CA ASP A 85 21.36 -2.71 11.76
C ASP A 85 20.17 -1.78 12.02
N LYS A 86 20.05 -0.69 11.26
CA LYS A 86 18.89 0.23 11.34
C LYS A 86 17.58 -0.45 10.98
N TRP A 87 17.60 -1.36 10.01
CA TRP A 87 16.40 -2.11 9.62
C TRP A 87 16.10 -3.25 10.58
N MET A 88 17.14 -3.92 11.10
CA MET A 88 16.99 -4.94 12.13
C MET A 88 16.37 -4.37 13.41
N ASP A 89 16.77 -3.17 13.86
CA ASP A 89 16.14 -2.49 15.00
C ASP A 89 14.64 -2.28 14.79
N LYS A 90 14.24 -1.77 13.62
CA LYS A 90 12.82 -1.59 13.26
C LYS A 90 12.05 -2.92 13.28
N LEU A 91 12.64 -3.99 12.74
CA LEU A 91 12.02 -5.32 12.74
C LEU A 91 11.85 -5.87 14.17
N LEU A 92 12.85 -5.69 15.03
CA LEU A 92 12.78 -6.11 16.44
C LEU A 92 11.67 -5.37 17.18
N ARG A 93 11.56 -4.05 16.99
CA ARG A 93 10.50 -3.23 17.58
C ARG A 93 9.11 -3.68 17.11
N ALA A 94 8.93 -3.86 15.80
CA ALA A 94 7.69 -4.37 15.23
C ALA A 94 7.32 -5.76 15.78
N SER A 95 8.28 -6.67 15.92
CA SER A 95 8.06 -8.01 16.47
C SER A 95 7.57 -8.02 17.93
N ARG A 96 7.89 -6.96 18.69
CA ARG A 96 7.41 -6.74 20.07
C ARG A 96 6.04 -6.10 20.14
N GLY A 97 5.43 -5.81 19.00
CA GLY A 97 4.12 -5.14 18.89
C GLY A 97 4.20 -3.61 18.97
N GLU A 98 5.40 -3.02 18.81
CA GLU A 98 5.50 -1.57 18.68
C GLU A 98 4.98 -1.12 17.30
N GLU A 99 4.26 0.00 17.27
CA GLU A 99 3.92 0.68 16.02
C GLU A 99 5.16 1.42 15.51
N VAL A 100 5.83 0.86 14.49
CA VAL A 100 7.04 1.43 13.90
C VAL A 100 6.69 2.43 12.81
N TYR A 101 5.63 2.14 12.06
CA TYR A 101 5.09 3.01 11.03
C TYR A 101 3.58 3.15 11.20
N PRO A 102 3.02 4.36 10.98
CA PRO A 102 1.59 4.56 11.04
C PRO A 102 0.92 3.76 9.94
N GLN A 103 0.01 2.86 10.32
CA GLN A 103 -0.85 2.21 9.34
C GLN A 103 -1.80 3.25 8.77
N LYS A 104 -1.72 3.48 7.45
CA LYS A 104 -2.80 4.20 6.76
C LYS A 104 -4.05 3.35 6.90
N LYS A 105 -5.09 3.87 7.55
CA LYS A 105 -6.41 3.25 7.55
C LYS A 105 -6.96 3.30 6.13
N THR A 106 -6.59 2.32 5.30
CA THR A 106 -7.28 2.07 4.05
C THR A 106 -8.53 1.30 4.40
N GLU A 107 -9.63 1.99 4.61
CA GLU A 107 -10.94 1.36 4.48
C GLU A 107 -11.06 0.95 3.01
N SER A 108 -10.62 -0.27 2.69
CA SER A 108 -10.86 -0.92 1.41
C SER A 108 -12.35 -1.24 1.32
N LYS A 109 -13.15 -0.20 1.10
CA LYS A 109 -14.56 -0.32 0.77
C LYS A 109 -14.63 -0.90 -0.63
N PHE A 110 -15.40 -1.96 -0.79
CA PHE A 110 -15.90 -2.32 -2.13
C PHE A 110 -16.74 -1.13 -2.60
N VAL A 111 -16.30 -0.47 -3.68
CA VAL A 111 -17.10 0.59 -4.29
C VAL A 111 -18.26 -0.07 -5.02
N VAL A 112 -19.45 0.13 -4.48
CA VAL A 112 -20.72 -0.30 -5.08
C VAL A 112 -21.31 0.88 -5.84
N GLY A 113 -21.68 0.70 -7.12
CA GLY A 113 -22.31 1.76 -7.91
C GLY A 113 -21.64 2.11 -9.24
N ALA A 114 -20.52 1.47 -9.61
CA ALA A 114 -19.94 1.66 -10.94
C ALA A 114 -21.00 1.38 -12.03
N PRO A 115 -21.27 2.33 -12.94
CA PRO A 115 -22.21 2.10 -14.04
C PRO A 115 -21.81 0.85 -14.84
N SER A 116 -22.80 0.03 -15.21
CA SER A 116 -22.54 -1.23 -15.92
C SER A 116 -21.79 -0.98 -17.22
N GLY A 117 -20.62 -1.62 -17.38
CA GLY A 117 -19.77 -1.47 -18.57
C GLY A 117 -18.58 -0.52 -18.39
N PHE A 118 -18.56 0.30 -17.34
CA PHE A 118 -17.42 1.18 -17.06
C PHE A 118 -16.32 0.47 -16.26
N SER A 119 -15.08 0.85 -16.56
CA SER A 119 -13.94 0.60 -15.69
C SER A 119 -13.95 1.62 -14.55
N MET A 120 -13.19 1.36 -13.49
CA MET A 120 -13.11 2.28 -12.36
C MET A 120 -11.71 2.34 -11.74
N VAL A 121 -11.36 3.50 -11.18
CA VAL A 121 -10.15 3.69 -10.36
C VAL A 121 -10.50 4.55 -9.15
N ARG A 122 -10.11 4.09 -7.96
CA ARG A 122 -10.20 4.83 -6.70
C ARG A 122 -8.83 5.35 -6.32
N MET A 123 -8.73 6.62 -5.94
CA MET A 123 -7.46 7.26 -5.60
C MET A 123 -7.62 8.19 -4.39
N ASN A 124 -6.56 8.26 -3.58
CA ASN A 124 -6.53 9.06 -2.38
C ASN A 124 -5.40 10.10 -2.46
N PHE A 125 -5.71 11.35 -2.16
CA PHE A 125 -4.80 12.49 -2.12
C PHE A 125 -4.35 12.78 -0.68
N LYS A 126 -3.27 13.55 -0.52
CA LYS A 126 -2.79 13.92 0.83
C LYS A 126 -3.63 15.03 1.45
N ALA A 127 -4.20 15.89 0.62
CA ALA A 127 -5.06 16.99 1.03
C ALA A 127 -6.31 17.05 0.14
N PRO A 128 -7.41 17.66 0.63
CA PRO A 128 -8.62 17.90 -0.15
C PRO A 128 -8.34 18.58 -1.48
N LEU A 129 -9.12 18.22 -2.49
CA LEU A 129 -9.10 18.89 -3.80
C LEU A 129 -10.30 19.81 -3.95
N SER A 130 -10.12 20.90 -4.70
CA SER A 130 -11.25 21.75 -5.11
C SER A 130 -12.12 20.98 -6.10
N GLU A 131 -13.43 20.92 -5.84
CA GLU A 131 -14.41 20.29 -6.72
C GLU A 131 -14.36 20.88 -8.14
N ASP A 132 -14.22 22.20 -8.26
CA ASP A 132 -14.16 22.89 -9.56
C ASP A 132 -13.03 22.36 -10.44
N ARG A 133 -11.83 22.15 -9.86
CA ARG A 133 -10.66 21.66 -10.60
C ARG A 133 -10.83 20.21 -11.08
N VAL A 134 -11.56 19.41 -10.31
CA VAL A 134 -11.83 18.01 -10.64
C VAL A 134 -12.94 17.89 -11.67
N GLN A 135 -13.95 18.77 -11.60
CA GLN A 135 -15.06 18.80 -12.55
C GLN A 135 -14.59 19.15 -13.97
N GLU A 136 -13.66 20.08 -14.14
CA GLU A 136 -13.08 20.40 -15.45
C GLU A 136 -12.47 19.16 -16.13
N ILE A 137 -11.78 18.32 -15.38
CA ILE A 137 -11.19 17.07 -15.88
C ILE A 137 -12.29 16.08 -16.26
N ALA A 138 -13.32 15.95 -15.42
CA ALA A 138 -14.44 15.06 -15.68
C ALA A 138 -15.14 15.38 -17.00
N GLU A 139 -15.40 16.67 -17.25
CA GLU A 139 -16.03 17.16 -18.46
C GLU A 139 -15.13 16.99 -19.69
N TYR A 140 -13.84 17.35 -19.59
CA TYR A 140 -12.92 17.32 -20.72
C TYR A 140 -12.57 15.90 -21.17
N GLU A 141 -12.32 14.99 -20.22
CA GLU A 141 -11.94 13.61 -20.50
C GLU A 141 -13.14 12.65 -20.62
N ASN A 142 -14.36 13.18 -20.48
CA ASN A 142 -15.62 12.42 -20.54
C ASN A 142 -15.57 11.20 -19.59
N VAL A 143 -15.38 11.50 -18.30
CA VAL A 143 -15.43 10.54 -17.20
C VAL A 143 -16.38 11.05 -16.11
N ILE A 144 -16.83 10.14 -15.25
CA ILE A 144 -17.55 10.50 -14.02
C ILE A 144 -16.52 10.51 -12.90
N ILE A 145 -16.45 11.60 -12.14
CA ILE A 145 -15.63 11.68 -10.93
C ILE A 145 -16.53 11.95 -9.74
N GLU A 146 -16.45 11.07 -8.73
CA GLU A 146 -17.18 11.19 -7.48
C GLU A 146 -16.22 11.36 -6.31
N PHE A 147 -16.53 12.29 -5.41
CA PHE A 147 -15.88 12.39 -4.11
C PHE A 147 -16.57 11.42 -3.14
N GLU A 148 -15.84 10.40 -2.67
CA GLU A 148 -16.28 9.59 -1.52
C GLU A 148 -15.99 10.31 -0.20
N GLU A 149 -14.86 11.04 -0.15
CA GLU A 149 -14.42 11.92 0.94
C GLU A 149 -13.64 13.08 0.29
N ASP A 150 -13.37 14.17 1.02
CA ASP A 150 -12.72 15.39 0.50
C ASP A 150 -11.40 15.15 -0.25
N ALA A 151 -10.65 14.10 0.12
CA ALA A 151 -9.37 13.72 -0.51
C ALA A 151 -9.45 12.37 -1.28
N LEU A 152 -10.63 11.78 -1.39
CA LEU A 152 -10.83 10.43 -1.92
C LEU A 152 -11.78 10.45 -3.11
N LEU A 153 -11.22 10.19 -4.28
CA LEU A 153 -11.94 10.22 -5.55
C LEU A 153 -12.14 8.82 -6.13
N VAL A 154 -13.27 8.65 -6.81
CA VAL A 154 -13.52 7.52 -7.70
C VAL A 154 -13.79 8.04 -9.11
N VAL A 155 -13.06 7.49 -10.08
CA VAL A 155 -13.19 7.83 -11.50
C VAL A 155 -13.79 6.64 -12.24
N TYR A 156 -14.88 6.87 -12.97
CA TYR A 156 -15.54 5.89 -13.82
C TYR A 156 -15.51 6.31 -15.30
N GLY A 157 -15.31 5.33 -16.17
CA GLY A 157 -15.37 5.55 -17.62
C GLY A 157 -14.74 4.39 -18.38
N ASP A 158 -14.53 4.58 -19.67
CA ASP A 158 -13.77 3.64 -20.47
C ASP A 158 -12.28 3.69 -20.13
N LYS A 159 -11.57 2.59 -20.35
CA LYS A 159 -10.14 2.45 -19.97
C LYS A 159 -9.25 3.57 -20.50
N GLU A 160 -9.52 4.06 -21.71
CA GLU A 160 -8.74 5.13 -22.33
C GLU A 160 -8.98 6.49 -21.64
N ASN A 161 -10.24 6.83 -21.38
CA ASN A 161 -10.63 8.08 -20.72
C ASN A 161 -10.14 8.12 -19.27
N ILE A 162 -10.24 7.00 -18.56
CA ILE A 162 -9.65 6.86 -17.23
C ILE A 162 -8.14 7.13 -17.29
N LYS A 163 -7.43 6.52 -18.25
CA LYS A 163 -5.98 6.71 -18.35
C LYS A 163 -5.60 8.17 -18.55
N LYS A 164 -6.32 8.91 -19.40
CA LYS A 164 -6.08 10.35 -19.63
C LYS A 164 -6.42 11.18 -18.39
N SER A 165 -7.57 10.90 -17.76
CA SER A 165 -7.97 11.53 -16.50
C SER A 165 -6.93 11.34 -15.39
N LEU A 166 -6.35 10.13 -15.28
CA LEU A 166 -5.28 9.85 -14.32
C LEU A 166 -4.01 10.65 -14.60
N GLN A 167 -3.70 10.96 -15.86
CA GLN A 167 -2.55 11.80 -16.21
C GLN A 167 -2.77 13.24 -15.77
N GLU A 168 -3.96 13.79 -15.99
CA GLU A 168 -4.30 15.15 -15.53
C GLU A 168 -4.33 15.24 -14.00
N LEU A 169 -5.01 14.29 -13.33
CA LEU A 169 -5.07 14.20 -11.87
C LEU A 169 -3.67 13.99 -11.23
N SER A 170 -2.70 13.47 -11.98
CA SER A 170 -1.32 13.32 -11.51
C SER A 170 -0.63 14.66 -11.18
N SER A 171 -1.10 15.77 -11.78
CA SER A 171 -0.58 17.11 -11.50
C SER A 171 -0.81 17.51 -10.04
N PHE A 172 -1.99 17.21 -9.48
CA PHE A 172 -2.32 17.52 -8.09
C PHE A 172 -1.44 16.77 -7.09
N PHE A 173 -1.01 15.56 -7.42
CA PHE A 173 -0.03 14.83 -6.59
C PHE A 173 1.32 15.55 -6.53
N LYS A 174 1.75 16.16 -7.64
CA LYS A 174 3.03 16.90 -7.69
C LYS A 174 2.95 18.20 -6.88
N GLU A 175 1.84 18.94 -6.98
CA GLU A 175 1.58 20.14 -6.17
C GLU A 175 1.69 19.81 -4.67
N GLN A 176 0.99 18.76 -4.22
CA GLN A 176 0.99 18.32 -2.82
C GLN A 176 2.33 17.73 -2.34
N ILE A 177 3.26 17.41 -3.23
CA ILE A 177 4.63 17.00 -2.87
C ILE A 177 5.53 18.24 -2.73
N ASN A 178 5.38 19.22 -3.62
CA ASN A 178 6.20 20.43 -3.64
C ASN A 178 5.85 21.41 -2.51
N ASP A 179 4.58 21.46 -2.08
CA ASP A 179 4.15 22.29 -0.94
C ASP A 179 4.67 21.78 0.43
N MET A 180 5.46 20.71 0.44
CA MET A 180 6.09 20.12 1.63
C MET A 180 7.59 20.43 1.77
N GLU A 181 8.20 21.12 0.81
CA GLU A 181 9.58 21.67 0.90
C GLU A 181 9.57 23.11 1.44
#